data_AF-A0A8C3WVD1-F1
#
_entry.id   AF-A0A8C3WVD1-F1
#
_cell.length_a   1.000
_cell.length_b   1.000
_cell.length_c   1.000
_cell.angle_alpha   90.00
_cell.angle_beta   90.00
_cell.angle_gamma   90.00
#
_symmetry.space_group_name_H-M   'P 1'
#
loop_
_entity.id
_entity.type
_entity.pdbx_description
1 polymer ?
#
loop_
_entity_poly.entity_id
_entity_poly.type
_entity_poly.pdbx_seq_one_letter_code
_entity_poly.pdbx_strand_id
1 'polypeptide(L)'
;MRALLPLLRTGAPAVAAVRLLPGASAGPGPRRAMALYRTEERGQPHSPDYRLFFNIDDVRKYKPGYLEATLNWFRFYKIPEGKPENQFAFNGEFKNKAFALEVIKSTHACWKSLLMKKCDGGPINCTNVQICDSPFHCSQEEARSLVESVSFSLDKGSKEEDQVWHFLDK
;
A
#
# COMPACT_ATOMS: atom_id res chain seq x y z
N MET A 1 -65.36 27.90 -42.31
CA MET A 1 -66.46 28.19 -41.35
C MET A 1 -66.39 27.19 -40.20
N ARG A 2 -67.01 27.52 -39.05
CA ARG A 2 -67.36 26.68 -37.87
C ARG A 2 -66.82 25.23 -37.87
N ALA A 3 -65.86 24.85 -37.03
CA ALA A 3 -65.97 24.66 -35.57
C ALA A 3 -66.96 23.54 -35.17
N LEU A 4 -66.48 22.57 -34.38
CA LEU A 4 -67.27 21.77 -33.40
C LEU A 4 -66.33 21.02 -32.43
N LEU A 5 -66.14 21.58 -31.23
CA LEU A 5 -65.93 20.84 -29.98
C LEU A 5 -67.33 20.58 -29.38
N PRO A 6 -67.61 19.40 -28.79
CA PRO A 6 -67.57 19.22 -27.32
C PRO A 6 -67.13 17.78 -26.91
N LEU A 7 -67.13 17.25 -25.67
CA LEU A 7 -67.27 17.70 -24.27
C LEU A 7 -66.44 16.66 -23.45
N LEU A 8 -65.36 17.00 -22.74
CA LEU A 8 -65.32 17.45 -21.33
C LEU A 8 -66.17 16.60 -20.35
N ARG A 9 -65.50 15.82 -19.47
CA ARG A 9 -65.78 15.47 -18.05
C ARG A 9 -65.04 14.16 -17.70
N THR A 10 -64.45 13.92 -16.51
CA THR A 10 -64.18 14.73 -15.29
C THR A 10 -63.13 13.98 -14.46
N GLY A 11 -62.20 14.68 -13.79
CA GLY A 11 -61.22 14.02 -12.90
C GLY A 11 -59.99 14.87 -12.54
N ALA A 12 -60.20 16.02 -11.92
CA ALA A 12 -59.15 16.83 -11.26
C ALA A 12 -59.16 16.55 -9.73
N PRO A 13 -58.23 17.06 -8.89
CA PRO A 13 -57.01 17.86 -9.16
C PRO A 13 -55.73 17.02 -8.83
N ALA A 14 -54.53 17.49 -8.44
CA ALA A 14 -54.04 18.80 -8.00
C ALA A 14 -52.49 18.97 -8.10
N VAL A 15 -52.03 20.24 -8.08
CA VAL A 15 -50.97 20.80 -7.20
C VAL A 15 -49.81 19.86 -6.83
N ALA A 16 -48.63 19.87 -7.47
CA ALA A 16 -47.59 20.92 -7.42
C ALA A 16 -47.13 21.23 -5.95
N ALA A 17 -45.87 21.38 -5.56
CA ALA A 17 -44.67 21.77 -6.30
C ALA A 17 -43.40 21.60 -5.43
N VAL A 18 -42.24 21.94 -6.02
CA VAL A 18 -41.02 22.50 -5.37
C VAL A 18 -40.14 21.58 -4.47
N ARG A 19 -38.96 21.31 -5.04
CA ARG A 19 -37.59 21.15 -4.47
C ARG A 19 -37.37 21.39 -2.97
N LEU A 20 -36.60 20.48 -2.35
CA LEU A 20 -35.56 20.80 -1.35
C LEU A 20 -34.30 19.93 -1.53
N LEU A 21 -33.13 20.58 -1.51
CA LEU A 21 -31.84 20.06 -1.01
C LEU A 21 -31.58 20.78 0.33
N PRO A 22 -30.55 20.46 1.16
CA PRO A 22 -29.54 19.39 1.13
C PRO A 22 -29.43 18.59 2.46
N GLY A 23 -28.47 17.64 2.60
CA GLY A 23 -27.93 17.29 3.93
C GLY A 23 -27.35 15.88 4.13
N ALA A 24 -26.06 15.82 4.54
CA ALA A 24 -25.34 14.72 5.24
C ALA A 24 -25.28 13.32 4.54
N SER A 25 -24.27 12.46 4.75
CA SER A 25 -23.21 12.40 5.77
C SER A 25 -21.97 11.62 5.28
N ALA A 26 -20.79 11.99 5.79
CA ALA A 26 -19.57 11.18 5.94
C ALA A 26 -19.29 10.01 4.96
N GLY A 27 -18.61 10.30 3.85
CA GLY A 27 -17.77 9.29 3.17
C GLY A 27 -16.50 8.99 3.98
N PRO A 28 -16.01 7.74 4.05
CA PRO A 28 -14.97 7.36 5.01
C PRO A 28 -13.59 7.86 4.60
N GLY A 29 -12.93 8.57 5.53
CA GLY A 29 -11.55 9.05 5.37
C GLY A 29 -10.51 7.92 5.25
N PRO A 30 -9.23 8.28 4.98
CA PRO A 30 -8.18 7.33 4.65
C PRO A 30 -8.02 6.26 5.74
N ARG A 31 -8.27 5.01 5.34
CA ARG A 31 -8.22 3.86 6.26
C ARG A 31 -6.82 3.72 6.86
N ARG A 32 -6.78 3.71 8.19
CA ARG A 32 -5.66 3.36 9.08
C ARG A 32 -4.87 2.15 8.54
N ALA A 33 -3.83 2.41 7.75
CA ALA A 33 -3.07 1.42 6.96
C ALA A 33 -2.34 0.34 7.79
N MET A 34 -2.37 0.45 9.12
CA MET A 34 -1.73 -0.47 10.08
C MET A 34 -2.76 -1.27 10.91
N ALA A 35 -4.06 -1.15 10.63
CA ALA A 35 -5.12 -1.82 11.40
C ALA A 35 -5.24 -3.33 11.14
N LEU A 36 -4.58 -3.84 10.08
CA LEU A 36 -4.65 -5.24 9.67
C LEU A 36 -3.26 -5.79 9.34
N TYR A 37 -2.37 -5.80 10.34
CA TYR A 37 -1.44 -6.93 10.50
C TYR A 37 -2.24 -8.16 10.94
N ARG A 38 -3.16 -8.61 10.08
CA ARG A 38 -3.86 -9.88 10.25
C ARG A 38 -2.81 -10.95 9.99
N THR A 39 -2.72 -11.92 10.89
CA THR A 39 -1.94 -13.14 10.66
C THR A 39 -2.40 -13.74 9.34
N GLU A 40 -1.50 -14.14 8.43
CA GLU A 40 -1.91 -14.79 7.18
C GLU A 40 -2.72 -16.05 7.48
N GLU A 41 -4.05 -15.96 7.31
CA GLU A 41 -4.95 -17.10 7.44
C GLU A 41 -4.74 -18.00 6.20
N ARG A 42 -3.84 -18.97 6.32
CA ARG A 42 -3.88 -20.14 5.44
C ARG A 42 -4.84 -21.16 6.02
N GLY A 43 -5.62 -21.81 5.16
CA GLY A 43 -6.69 -22.74 5.54
C GLY A 43 -8.02 -22.05 5.85
N GLN A 44 -9.11 -22.82 5.82
CA GLN A 44 -10.40 -22.36 6.33
C GLN A 44 -10.44 -22.49 7.87
N PRO A 45 -11.13 -21.62 8.61
CA PRO A 45 -11.35 -21.81 10.04
C PRO A 45 -11.87 -23.22 10.35
N HIS A 46 -11.32 -23.84 11.39
CA HIS A 46 -11.56 -25.23 11.79
C HIS A 46 -11.03 -26.32 10.84
N SER A 47 -10.23 -26.01 9.82
CA SER A 47 -9.52 -27.04 9.02
C SER A 47 -8.15 -27.42 9.64
N PRO A 48 -7.61 -28.62 9.35
CA PRO A 48 -6.25 -29.01 9.75
C PRO A 48 -5.13 -28.10 9.21
N ASP A 49 -5.41 -27.38 8.11
CA ASP A 49 -4.49 -26.43 7.49
C ASP A 49 -4.60 -25.02 8.05
N TYR A 50 -5.57 -24.75 8.96
CA TYR A 50 -5.73 -23.43 9.58
C TYR A 50 -4.52 -23.09 10.47
N ARG A 51 -3.76 -22.07 10.08
CA ARG A 51 -2.55 -21.64 10.80
C ARG A 51 -2.58 -20.15 11.10
N LEU A 52 -2.19 -19.79 12.32
CA LEU A 52 -2.06 -18.42 12.80
C LEU A 52 -0.59 -18.16 13.16
N PHE A 53 -0.08 -16.99 12.78
CA PHE A 53 1.31 -16.58 12.96
C PHE A 53 1.38 -15.32 13.81
N PHE A 54 1.50 -15.47 15.12
CA PHE A 54 1.51 -14.35 16.08
C PHE A 54 2.92 -13.84 16.37
N ASN A 55 3.92 -14.73 16.32
CA ASN A 55 5.32 -14.46 16.59
C ASN A 55 6.25 -15.17 15.56
N ILE A 56 7.56 -15.04 15.77
CA ILE A 56 8.60 -15.60 14.89
C ILE A 56 8.78 -17.12 15.05
N ASP A 57 8.44 -17.68 16.22
CA ASP A 57 8.54 -19.11 16.51
C ASP A 57 7.43 -19.91 15.83
N ASP A 58 6.26 -19.30 15.62
CA ASP A 58 5.21 -19.87 14.76
C ASP A 58 5.73 -20.09 13.33
N VAL A 59 6.58 -19.20 12.81
CA VAL A 59 7.21 -19.36 11.50
C VAL A 59 8.17 -20.55 11.51
N ARG A 60 9.04 -20.66 12.53
CA ARG A 60 9.95 -21.81 12.71
C ARG A 60 9.19 -23.14 12.77
N LYS A 61 8.10 -23.18 13.54
CA LYS A 61 7.26 -24.36 13.75
C LYS A 61 6.50 -24.80 12.49
N TYR A 62 5.88 -23.86 11.78
CA TYR A 62 4.97 -24.18 10.67
C TYR A 62 5.60 -24.04 9.27
N LYS A 63 6.81 -23.48 9.16
CA LYS A 63 7.61 -23.33 7.93
C LYS A 63 9.11 -23.60 8.23
N PRO A 64 9.50 -24.83 8.60
CA PRO A 64 10.90 -25.15 8.90
C PRO A 64 11.81 -24.85 7.70
N GLY A 65 12.99 -24.27 7.97
CA GLY A 65 13.96 -23.86 6.94
C GLY A 65 13.68 -22.50 6.27
N TYR A 66 12.51 -21.90 6.49
CA TYR A 66 12.10 -20.68 5.77
C TYR A 66 12.85 -19.43 6.23
N LEU A 67 13.17 -19.32 7.52
CA LEU A 67 13.94 -18.21 8.07
C LEU A 67 15.41 -18.29 7.65
N GLU A 68 15.95 -19.51 7.64
CA GLU A 68 17.30 -19.84 7.21
C GLU A 68 17.48 -19.55 5.71
N ALA A 69 16.51 -19.95 4.88
CA ALA A 69 16.46 -19.61 3.46
C ALA A 69 16.38 -18.09 3.23
N THR A 70 15.56 -17.37 4.00
CA THR A 70 15.46 -15.91 3.94
C THR A 70 16.80 -15.24 4.27
N LEU A 71 17.48 -15.69 5.33
CA LEU A 71 18.78 -15.15 5.73
C LEU A 71 19.86 -15.45 4.68
N ASN A 72 19.89 -16.68 4.15
CA ASN A 72 20.84 -17.06 3.10
C ASN A 72 20.61 -16.25 1.82
N TRP A 73 19.36 -15.99 1.43
CA TRP A 73 19.06 -15.12 0.29
C TRP A 73 19.66 -13.73 0.49
N PHE A 74 19.38 -13.08 1.63
CA PHE A 74 19.95 -11.76 1.93
C PHE A 74 21.47 -11.77 2.10
N ARG A 75 22.06 -12.88 2.58
CA ARG A 75 23.53 -13.04 2.70
C ARG A 75 24.20 -13.02 1.32
N PHE A 76 23.63 -13.76 0.38
CA PHE A 76 24.30 -14.16 -0.86
C PHE A 76 23.85 -13.42 -2.13
N TYR A 77 22.69 -12.73 -2.15
CA TYR A 77 22.11 -12.21 -3.41
C TYR A 77 23.02 -11.25 -4.22
N LYS A 78 24.00 -10.62 -3.58
CA LYS A 78 24.95 -9.71 -4.24
C LYS A 78 26.23 -10.39 -4.76
N ILE A 79 26.47 -11.65 -4.42
CA ILE A 79 27.68 -12.39 -4.86
C ILE A 79 27.74 -12.54 -6.38
N PRO A 80 26.63 -12.83 -7.11
CA PRO A 80 26.62 -12.80 -8.57
C PRO A 80 27.04 -11.45 -9.18
N GLU A 81 26.86 -10.35 -8.45
CA GLU A 81 27.30 -9.00 -8.84
C GLU A 81 28.78 -8.72 -8.47
N GLY A 82 29.54 -9.73 -8.03
CA GLY A 82 30.93 -9.60 -7.59
C GLY A 82 31.13 -8.91 -6.23
N LYS A 83 30.07 -8.78 -5.43
CA LYS A 83 30.11 -8.13 -4.10
C LYS A 83 30.24 -9.17 -2.99
N PRO A 84 30.85 -8.83 -1.83
CA PRO A 84 30.99 -9.76 -0.70
C PRO A 84 29.65 -10.10 -0.05
N GLU A 85 29.64 -11.16 0.78
CA GLU A 85 28.51 -11.51 1.64
C GLU A 85 28.02 -10.33 2.48
N ASN A 86 26.70 -10.16 2.55
CA ASN A 86 26.10 -9.22 3.49
C ASN A 86 26.21 -9.77 4.92
N GLN A 87 26.61 -8.89 5.84
CA GLN A 87 26.68 -9.18 7.29
C GLN A 87 25.40 -8.72 8.00
N PHE A 88 25.10 -9.34 9.14
CA PHE A 88 23.87 -9.10 9.89
C PHE A 88 24.16 -8.71 11.34
N ALA A 89 23.40 -7.75 11.86
CA ALA A 89 23.32 -7.50 13.29
C ALA A 89 22.78 -8.73 14.05
N PHE A 90 23.02 -8.80 15.37
CA PHE A 90 22.57 -9.89 16.24
C PHE A 90 23.00 -11.29 15.75
N ASN A 91 24.12 -11.40 15.03
CA ASN A 91 24.61 -12.63 14.41
C ASN A 91 23.58 -13.32 13.49
N GLY A 92 22.67 -12.55 12.87
CA GLY A 92 21.59 -13.07 12.04
C GLY A 92 20.33 -13.54 12.79
N GLU A 93 20.24 -13.33 14.11
CA GLU A 93 19.08 -13.74 14.89
C GLU A 93 17.83 -12.89 14.56
N PHE A 94 16.77 -13.56 14.10
CA PHE A 94 15.46 -12.92 13.92
C PHE A 94 14.86 -12.50 15.27
N LYS A 95 14.71 -11.19 15.48
CA LYS A 95 14.13 -10.61 16.69
C LYS A 95 12.60 -10.73 16.70
N ASN A 96 12.01 -10.62 17.89
CA ASN A 96 10.57 -10.80 18.08
C ASN A 96 9.72 -9.61 17.56
N LYS A 97 8.40 -9.81 17.53
CA LYS A 97 7.41 -8.83 17.08
C LYS A 97 7.50 -7.48 17.82
N ALA A 98 7.79 -7.48 19.12
CA ALA A 98 7.88 -6.24 19.89
C ALA A 98 9.08 -5.40 19.43
N PHE A 99 10.26 -6.01 19.30
CA PHE A 99 11.45 -5.34 18.77
C PHE A 99 11.21 -4.78 17.36
N ALA A 100 10.61 -5.57 16.47
CA ALA A 100 10.27 -5.12 15.11
C ALA A 100 9.33 -3.90 15.10
N LEU A 101 8.32 -3.87 15.99
CA LEU A 101 7.41 -2.74 16.12
C LEU A 101 8.11 -1.47 16.63
N GLU A 102 9.09 -1.57 17.52
CA GLU A 102 9.87 -0.38 17.95
C GLU A 102 10.75 0.17 16.82
N VAL A 103 11.38 -0.68 16.03
CA VAL A 103 12.13 -0.24 14.83
C VAL A 103 11.19 0.46 13.84
N ILE A 104 10.02 -0.11 13.56
CA ILE A 104 9.01 0.50 12.67
C ILE A 104 8.53 1.87 13.20
N LYS A 105 8.27 1.99 14.50
CA LYS A 105 7.89 3.28 15.13
C LYS A 105 8.99 4.32 14.98
N SER A 106 10.25 3.92 15.20
CA SER A 106 11.42 4.80 15.08
C SER A 106 11.59 5.30 13.65
N THR A 107 11.59 4.42 12.65
CA THR A 107 11.70 4.81 11.24
C THR A 107 10.51 5.66 10.77
N HIS A 108 9.30 5.41 11.29
CA HIS A 108 8.13 6.25 11.04
C HIS A 108 8.26 7.66 11.63
N ALA A 109 8.91 7.81 12.78
CA ALA A 109 9.24 9.12 13.35
C ALA A 109 10.29 9.87 12.51
N CYS A 110 11.30 9.17 11.98
CA CYS A 110 12.24 9.74 11.01
C CYS A 110 11.52 10.21 9.72
N TRP A 111 10.64 9.38 9.15
CA TRP A 111 9.83 9.74 7.97
C TRP A 111 8.93 10.95 8.21
N LYS A 112 8.30 11.06 9.39
CA LYS A 112 7.55 12.28 9.78
C LYS A 112 8.44 13.51 9.87
N SER A 113 9.65 13.40 10.41
CA SER A 113 10.60 14.52 10.50
C SER A 113 11.06 14.97 9.11
N LEU A 114 11.34 14.02 8.21
CA LEU A 114 11.69 14.27 6.81
C LEU A 114 10.58 15.06 6.10
N LEU A 115 9.34 14.55 6.12
CA LEU A 115 8.21 15.22 5.46
C LEU A 115 7.86 16.58 6.06
N MET A 116 8.17 16.82 7.34
CA MET A 116 7.96 18.11 8.00
C MET A 116 9.17 19.06 7.85
N LYS A 117 10.15 18.72 7.00
CA LYS A 117 11.39 19.48 6.76
C LYS A 117 12.17 19.76 8.06
N LYS A 118 12.12 18.83 9.02
CA LYS A 118 12.81 18.93 10.33
C LYS A 118 14.21 18.32 10.34
N CYS A 119 14.57 17.61 9.28
CA CYS A 119 15.92 17.15 9.00
C CYS A 119 16.24 17.38 7.52
N ASP A 120 17.52 17.34 7.15
CA ASP A 120 17.91 17.34 5.74
C ASP A 120 17.43 16.05 5.07
N GLY A 121 16.75 16.20 3.93
CA GLY A 121 16.29 15.09 3.10
C GLY A 121 17.25 14.73 1.97
N GLY A 122 18.30 15.53 1.76
CA GLY A 122 19.22 15.37 0.64
C GLY A 122 18.47 15.26 -0.70
N PRO A 123 18.67 14.18 -1.48
CA PRO A 123 18.02 14.01 -2.77
C PRO A 123 16.57 13.47 -2.70
N ILE A 124 16.00 13.22 -1.51
CA ILE A 124 14.68 12.58 -1.40
C ILE A 124 13.56 13.58 -1.75
N ASN A 125 12.85 13.31 -2.85
CA ASN A 125 11.64 14.03 -3.20
C ASN A 125 10.51 13.71 -2.18
N CYS A 126 10.06 14.73 -1.46
CA CYS A 126 9.03 14.66 -0.42
C CYS A 126 7.64 15.14 -0.88
N THR A 127 7.48 15.49 -2.16
CA THR A 127 6.22 15.98 -2.74
C THR A 127 5.09 14.98 -2.56
N ASN A 128 3.94 15.43 -2.04
CA ASN A 128 2.79 14.57 -1.76
C ASN A 128 1.45 15.33 -1.82
N VAL A 129 0.34 14.61 -2.05
CA VAL A 129 -1.01 15.20 -2.27
C VAL A 129 -1.93 15.05 -1.06
N GLN A 130 -1.48 14.41 0.03
CA GLN A 130 -2.37 13.96 1.12
C GLN A 130 -2.01 14.47 2.51
N ILE A 131 -0.80 14.98 2.72
CA ILE A 131 -0.34 15.43 4.04
C ILE A 131 -0.35 16.96 4.03
N CYS A 132 -1.52 17.53 4.24
CA CYS A 132 -1.79 18.97 4.12
C CYS A 132 -0.85 19.84 4.98
N ASP A 133 -0.43 19.34 6.14
CA ASP A 133 0.49 20.04 7.05
C ASP A 133 1.96 19.99 6.60
N SER A 134 2.30 19.20 5.56
CA SER A 134 3.67 19.09 5.07
C SER A 134 4.02 20.27 4.16
N PRO A 135 5.19 20.92 4.32
CA PRO A 135 5.65 21.98 3.42
C PRO A 135 5.92 21.51 1.97
N PHE A 136 5.85 20.21 1.70
CA PHE A 136 5.97 19.61 0.37
C PHE A 136 4.61 19.19 -0.23
N HIS A 137 3.50 19.65 0.34
CA HIS A 137 2.17 19.36 -0.18
C HIS A 137 1.96 20.01 -1.56
N CYS A 138 1.47 19.25 -2.53
CA CYS A 138 1.03 19.73 -3.84
C CYS A 138 -0.45 19.39 -4.11
N SER A 139 -1.05 20.10 -5.05
CA SER A 139 -2.40 19.81 -5.54
C SER A 139 -2.46 18.51 -6.34
N GLN A 140 -3.67 17.97 -6.45
CA GLN A 140 -3.97 16.81 -7.29
C GLN A 140 -3.66 17.10 -8.77
N GLU A 141 -3.83 18.36 -9.19
CA GLU A 141 -3.64 18.86 -10.55
C GLU A 141 -2.15 18.95 -10.91
N GLU A 142 -1.30 19.48 -10.01
CA GLU A 142 0.16 19.48 -10.19
C GLU A 142 0.72 18.06 -10.27
N ALA A 143 0.22 17.14 -9.43
CA ALA A 143 0.61 15.73 -9.46
C ALA A 143 0.19 15.02 -10.76
N ARG A 144 -0.99 15.34 -11.31
CA ARG A 144 -1.42 14.82 -12.64
C ARG A 144 -0.52 15.35 -13.75
N SER A 145 -0.28 16.66 -13.79
CA SER A 145 0.55 17.30 -14.81
C SER A 145 1.97 16.73 -14.84
N LEU A 146 2.55 16.43 -13.68
CA LEU A 146 3.83 15.73 -13.58
C LEU A 146 3.79 14.36 -14.27
N VAL A 147 2.77 13.52 -14.00
CA VAL A 147 2.62 12.20 -14.63
C VAL A 147 2.40 12.31 -16.14
N GLU A 148 1.55 13.24 -16.58
CA GLU A 148 1.26 13.50 -17.99
C GLU A 148 2.48 13.99 -18.78
N SER A 149 3.41 14.69 -18.13
CA SER A 149 4.67 15.15 -18.74
C SER A 149 5.67 14.01 -19.01
N VAL A 150 5.52 12.85 -18.36
CA VAL A 150 6.42 11.70 -18.52
C VAL A 150 5.96 10.83 -19.69
N SER A 151 6.72 10.88 -20.79
CA SER A 151 6.52 9.97 -21.92
C SER A 151 6.91 8.54 -21.54
N PHE A 152 5.93 7.63 -21.44
CA PHE A 152 6.18 6.23 -21.16
C PHE A 152 6.60 5.46 -22.42
N SER A 153 7.89 5.09 -22.50
CA SER A 153 8.36 4.10 -23.47
C SER A 153 8.20 2.70 -22.90
N LEU A 154 7.32 1.90 -23.50
CA LEU A 154 7.07 0.52 -23.09
C LEU A 154 8.21 -0.37 -23.63
N ASP A 155 9.31 -0.45 -22.87
CA ASP A 155 10.43 -1.32 -23.20
C ASP A 155 9.99 -2.79 -23.15
N LYS A 156 10.00 -3.44 -24.32
CA LYS A 156 9.70 -4.88 -24.47
C LYS A 156 10.97 -5.73 -24.40
N GLY A 157 11.99 -5.27 -23.68
CA GLY A 157 13.19 -6.04 -23.37
C GLY A 157 12.90 -7.20 -22.43
N SER A 158 12.51 -8.36 -22.96
CA SER A 158 12.73 -9.64 -22.27
C SER A 158 14.24 -9.90 -22.26
N LYS A 159 14.92 -9.46 -21.21
CA LYS A 159 16.35 -9.71 -21.04
C LYS A 159 16.56 -11.19 -20.70
N GLU A 160 17.36 -11.88 -21.50
CA GLU A 160 17.69 -13.31 -21.25
C GLU A 160 18.40 -13.50 -19.90
N GLU A 161 19.01 -12.45 -19.36
CA GLU A 161 19.61 -12.37 -18.02
C GLU A 161 18.66 -12.80 -16.89
N ASP A 162 17.35 -12.57 -17.03
CA ASP A 162 16.35 -12.88 -15.99
C ASP A 162 16.13 -14.39 -15.76
N GLN A 163 16.73 -15.27 -16.57
CA GLN A 163 16.61 -16.73 -16.48
C GLN A 163 17.90 -17.44 -16.04
N VAL A 164 18.91 -16.71 -15.59
CA VAL A 164 20.20 -17.29 -15.18
C VAL A 164 20.15 -17.80 -13.73
N TRP A 165 20.53 -19.06 -13.53
CA TRP A 165 20.73 -19.65 -12.19
C TRP A 165 22.18 -19.52 -11.75
N HIS A 166 22.40 -18.81 -10.64
CA HIS A 166 23.70 -18.74 -9.98
C HIS A 166 23.78 -19.76 -8.84
N PHE A 167 24.64 -20.76 -9.01
CA PHE A 167 24.98 -21.71 -7.96
C PHE A 167 26.22 -21.21 -7.22
N LEU A 168 26.19 -21.28 -5.90
CA LEU A 168 27.30 -20.89 -5.04
C LEU A 168 27.85 -22.17 -4.40
N ASP A 169 29.11 -22.48 -4.71
CA ASP A 169 29.84 -23.57 -4.08
C ASP A 169 30.00 -23.31 -2.57
N LYS A 170 30.05 -24.39 -1.78
CA LYS A 170 30.12 -24.37 -0.31
C LYS A 170 31.46 -24.84 0.21
#